data_AF-A0A7W1QL87-F1
#
_entry.id   AF-A0A7W1QL87-F1
#
_cell.length_a   1.000
_cell.length_b   1.000
_cell.length_c   1.000
_cell.angle_alpha   90.00
_cell.angle_beta   90.00
_cell.angle_gamma   90.00
#
_symmetry.space_group_name_H-M   'P 1'
#
loop_
_entity.id
_entity.type
_entity.pdbx_description
1 polymer ?
#
loop_
_entity_poly.entity_id
_entity_poly.type
_entity_poly.pdbx_seq_one_letter_code
_entity_poly.pdbx_strand_id
1 'polypeptide(L)'
;MTADRQKRHLKILELISTRPVRTQEDLADALAALGWDVTQSSVSRDIAALRLVKVDGAYRRPALRASRRDPDEQRVAEGVLTIETAGEALVV
;
A
#
# COMPACT_ATOMS: atom_id res chain seq x y z
N MET A 1 7.56 22.18 -4.69
CA MET A 1 8.01 21.02 -3.88
C MET A 1 6.90 20.04 -3.48
N THR A 2 5.63 20.43 -3.40
CA THR A 2 4.49 19.49 -3.18
C THR A 2 4.00 18.82 -4.46
N ALA A 3 4.06 19.52 -5.59
CA ALA A 3 3.63 19.01 -6.90
C ALA A 3 4.41 17.75 -7.32
N ASP A 4 5.72 17.69 -7.04
CA ASP A 4 6.56 16.56 -7.43
C ASP A 4 6.22 15.30 -6.62
N ARG A 5 5.86 15.47 -5.34
CA ARG A 5 5.42 14.36 -4.50
C ARG A 5 4.11 13.74 -5.03
N GLN A 6 3.15 14.58 -5.40
CA GLN A 6 1.88 14.10 -5.95
C GLN A 6 2.05 13.38 -7.29
N LYS A 7 2.88 13.93 -8.19
CA LYS A 7 3.24 13.27 -9.46
C LYS A 7 3.94 11.92 -9.21
N ARG A 8 4.85 11.86 -8.25
CA ARG A 8 5.54 10.63 -7.86
C ARG A 8 4.56 9.58 -7.33
N HIS A 9 3.62 9.98 -6.50
CA HIS A 9 2.56 9.09 -6.00
C HIS A 9 1.73 8.49 -7.14
N LEU A 10 1.33 9.30 -8.11
CA LEU A 10 0.63 8.80 -9.30
C LEU A 10 1.50 7.80 -10.06
N LYS A 11 2.80 8.07 -10.19
CA LYS A 11 3.73 7.15 -10.87
C LYS A 11 3.92 5.83 -10.13
N ILE A 12 4.02 5.87 -8.79
CA ILE A 12 4.06 4.66 -7.95
C ILE A 12 2.81 3.80 -8.19
N LEU A 13 1.63 4.42 -8.23
CA LEU A 13 0.37 3.73 -8.45
C LEU A 13 0.28 3.11 -9.85
N GLU A 14 0.82 3.78 -10.87
CA GLU A 14 0.95 3.23 -12.21
C GLU A 14 1.90 2.03 -12.25
N LEU A 15 3.07 2.14 -11.61
CA LEU A 15 4.09 1.08 -11.57
C LEU A 15 3.55 -0.21 -10.95
N ILE A 16 2.91 -0.13 -9.78
CA ILE A 16 2.36 -1.32 -9.11
C ILE A 16 1.15 -1.92 -9.84
N SER A 17 0.50 -1.15 -10.72
CA SER A 17 -0.63 -1.62 -11.52
C SER A 17 -0.18 -2.27 -12.83
N THR A 18 0.98 -1.88 -13.36
CA THR A 18 1.53 -2.39 -14.62
C THR A 18 2.45 -3.60 -14.45
N ARG A 19 3.10 -3.72 -13.29
CA ARG A 19 3.97 -4.86 -12.97
C ARG A 19 4.00 -5.17 -11.47
N PRO A 20 4.28 -6.43 -11.08
CA PRO A 20 4.47 -6.77 -9.67
C PRO A 20 5.74 -6.10 -9.14
N VAL A 21 5.61 -5.40 -8.01
CA VAL A 21 6.72 -4.77 -7.29
C VAL A 21 6.77 -5.39 -5.91
N ARG A 22 7.86 -6.07 -5.55
CA ARG A 22 7.91 -6.96 -4.37
C ARG A 22 8.64 -6.31 -3.20
N THR A 23 9.64 -5.49 -3.48
CA THR A 23 10.45 -4.81 -2.46
C THR A 23 10.38 -3.28 -2.60
N GLN A 24 10.87 -2.59 -1.57
CA GLN A 24 10.97 -1.13 -1.62
C GLN A 24 12.15 -0.70 -2.50
N GLU A 25 13.24 -1.48 -2.55
CA GLU A 25 14.33 -1.26 -3.52
C GLU A 25 13.81 -1.39 -4.96
N ASP A 26 13.02 -2.42 -5.27
CA ASP A 26 12.46 -2.60 -6.62
C ASP A 26 11.68 -1.36 -7.08
N LEU A 27 10.94 -0.74 -6.17
CA LEU A 27 10.16 0.47 -6.44
C LEU A 27 11.07 1.71 -6.55
N ALA A 28 12.10 1.80 -5.73
CA ALA A 28 13.09 2.88 -5.79
C ALA A 28 13.85 2.84 -7.12
N ASP A 29 14.34 1.67 -7.51
CA ASP A 29 15.05 1.45 -8.77
C ASP A 29 14.15 1.73 -9.97
N ALA A 30 12.88 1.31 -9.89
CA ALA A 30 11.87 1.63 -10.90
C ALA A 30 11.71 3.14 -11.14
N LEU A 31 11.66 3.90 -10.05
CA LEU A 31 11.47 5.35 -10.08
C LEU A 31 12.77 6.04 -10.51
N ALA A 32 13.93 5.59 -10.00
CA ALA A 32 15.24 6.11 -10.40
C ALA A 32 15.49 5.92 -11.90
N ALA A 33 15.16 4.76 -12.46
CA ALA A 33 15.24 4.49 -13.90
C ALA A 33 14.35 5.41 -14.75
N LEU A 34 13.31 6.00 -14.16
CA LEU A 34 12.42 6.98 -14.77
C LEU A 34 12.86 8.43 -14.51
N GLY A 35 14.05 8.63 -13.92
CA GLY A 35 14.63 9.95 -13.63
C GLY A 35 14.15 10.59 -12.33
N TRP A 36 13.51 9.84 -11.43
CA TRP A 36 13.13 10.36 -10.11
C TRP A 36 14.30 10.22 -9.13
N ASP A 37 14.69 11.33 -8.50
CA ASP A 37 15.61 11.29 -7.36
C ASP A 37 14.86 10.81 -6.11
N VAL A 38 15.02 9.52 -5.78
CA VAL A 38 14.37 8.88 -4.64
C VAL A 38 15.33 7.98 -3.89
N THR A 39 15.12 7.91 -2.58
CA THR A 39 15.78 6.96 -1.68
C THR A 39 14.79 5.92 -1.17
N GLN A 40 15.29 4.80 -0.67
CA GLN A 40 14.47 3.79 -0.01
C GLN A 40 13.59 4.40 1.11
N SER A 41 14.11 5.35 1.89
CA SER A 41 13.34 6.02 2.95
C SER A 41 12.24 6.93 2.41
N SER A 42 12.45 7.56 1.25
CA SER A 42 11.42 8.37 0.59
C SER A 42 10.31 7.50 0.02
N VAL A 43 10.68 6.37 -0.61
CA VAL A 43 9.71 5.39 -1.12
C VAL A 43 8.92 4.74 0.02
N SER A 44 9.57 4.41 1.15
CA SER A 44 8.89 3.88 2.33
C SER A 44 7.80 4.83 2.86
N ARG A 45 8.13 6.13 2.97
CA ARG A 45 7.14 7.17 3.35
C ARG A 45 6.01 7.28 2.33
N ASP A 46 6.29 7.18 1.04
CA ASP A 46 5.26 7.26 0.00
C ASP A 46 4.33 6.03 0.02
N ILE A 47 4.88 4.83 0.23
CA ILE A 47 4.09 3.59 0.40
C ILE A 47 3.14 3.73 1.59
N ALA A 48 3.64 4.25 2.72
CA ALA A 48 2.84 4.49 3.92
C ALA A 48 1.76 5.55 3.68
N ALA A 49 2.09 6.65 3.02
CA ALA A 49 1.14 7.71 2.68
C ALA A 49 0.04 7.23 1.71
N LEU A 50 0.39 6.35 0.76
CA LEU A 50 -0.52 5.72 -0.18
C LEU A 50 -1.27 4.50 0.40
N ARG A 51 -0.93 4.10 1.63
CA ARG A 51 -1.49 2.93 2.33
C ARG A 51 -1.42 1.65 1.49
N LEU A 52 -0.34 1.46 0.73
CA LEU A 52 -0.17 0.26 -0.10
C LEU A 52 0.04 -0.96 0.80
N VAL A 53 -0.54 -2.09 0.38
CA VAL A 53 -0.44 -3.38 1.09
C VAL A 53 0.22 -4.41 0.20
N LYS A 54 0.89 -5.41 0.80
CA LYS A 54 1.39 -6.56 0.05
C LYS A 54 0.29 -7.60 -0.11
N VAL A 55 -0.01 -7.96 -1.36
CA VAL A 55 -0.91 -9.05 -1.74
C VAL A 55 -0.14 -9.98 -2.66
N ASP A 56 -0.07 -11.26 -2.33
CA ASP A 56 0.73 -12.27 -3.04
C ASP A 56 2.21 -11.86 -3.23
N GLY A 57 2.77 -11.18 -2.22
CA GLY A 57 4.16 -10.74 -2.22
C GLY A 57 4.46 -9.52 -3.10
N ALA A 58 3.44 -8.83 -3.65
CA ALA A 58 3.61 -7.59 -4.39
C ALA A 58 2.76 -6.45 -3.81
N TYR A 59 3.25 -5.22 -3.91
CA TYR A 59 2.50 -4.04 -3.49
C TYR A 59 1.27 -3.83 -4.36
N ARG A 60 0.12 -3.57 -3.72
CA ARG A 60 -1.13 -3.22 -4.36
C ARG A 60 -1.82 -2.10 -3.59
N ARG A 61 -2.63 -1.32 -4.29
CA ARG A 61 -3.56 -0.39 -3.64
C ARG A 61 -4.63 -1.23 -2.92
N PRO A 62 -4.99 -0.90 -1.67
CA PRO A 62 -6.19 -1.47 -1.06
C PRO A 62 -7.36 -1.18 -1.99
N ALA A 63 -8.04 -2.22 -2.45
CA ALA A 63 -9.38 -2.03 -2.95
C ALA A 63 -10.18 -1.51 -1.75
N LEU A 64 -10.48 -0.20 -1.72
CA LEU A 64 -11.69 0.25 -1.06
C LEU A 64 -12.75 -0.71 -1.58
N ARG A 65 -13.37 -1.50 -0.69
CA ARG A 65 -14.43 -2.43 -1.06
C ARG A 65 -15.48 -1.61 -1.83
N ALA A 66 -15.31 -1.50 -3.14
CA ALA A 66 -16.33 -1.06 -4.05
C ALA A 66 -17.27 -2.24 -4.06
N SER A 67 -18.11 -2.28 -3.02
CA SER A 67 -19.35 -3.04 -2.92
C SER A 67 -19.39 -4.15 -3.95
N ARG A 68 -18.56 -5.17 -3.75
CA ARG A 68 -18.90 -6.49 -4.24
C ARG A 68 -20.11 -6.82 -3.38
N ARG A 69 -21.29 -6.48 -3.89
CA ARG A 69 -22.56 -7.03 -3.41
C ARG A 69 -22.45 -8.52 -3.65
N ASP A 70 -21.75 -9.20 -2.76
CA ASP A 70 -21.89 -10.63 -2.54
C ASP A 70 -23.19 -10.80 -1.75
N PRO A 71 -24.20 -11.51 -2.27
CA PRO A 71 -25.47 -11.74 -1.58
C PRO A 71 -25.37 -12.53 -0.26
N ASP A 72 -24.17 -12.93 0.17
CA ASP A 72 -23.93 -13.78 1.34
C ASP A 72 -23.45 -13.02 2.60
N GLU A 73 -23.65 -11.70 2.68
CA GLU A 73 -23.34 -10.92 3.90
C GLU A 73 -24.32 -11.15 5.08
N GLN A 74 -25.30 -12.06 4.98
CA GLN A 74 -26.32 -12.25 6.02
C GLN A 74 -25.98 -13.30 7.10
N ARG A 75 -24.72 -13.69 7.29
CA ARG A 75 -24.37 -14.70 8.33
C ARG A 75 -23.14 -14.45 9.22
N VAL A 76 -22.55 -13.26 9.22
CA VAL A 76 -21.43 -12.97 10.15
C VAL A 76 -21.58 -11.62 10.85
N ALA A 77 -22.79 -11.32 11.34
CA ALA A 77 -23.07 -10.13 12.14
C ALA A 77 -23.13 -10.37 13.66
N GLU A 78 -22.83 -11.58 14.15
CA GLU A 78 -22.95 -11.91 15.60
C GLU A 78 -21.61 -12.19 16.32
N GLY A 79 -20.47 -12.01 15.65
CA GLY A 79 -19.18 -12.50 16.17
C GLY A 79 -18.07 -11.47 16.36
N VAL A 80 -18.33 -10.16 16.29
CA VAL A 80 -17.27 -9.15 16.50
C VAL A 80 -17.14 -8.87 17.99
N LEU A 81 -16.36 -9.72 18.66
CA LEU A 81 -15.77 -9.41 19.95
C LEU A 81 -14.76 -8.27 19.74
N THR A 82 -15.06 -7.11 20.32
CA THR A 82 -14.14 -6.06 20.79
C THR A 82 -12.77 -5.98 20.09
N ILE A 83 -12.60 -4.97 19.23
CA ILE A 83 -11.26 -4.52 18.84
C ILE A 83 -10.73 -3.65 19.98
N GLU A 84 -9.94 -4.25 20.87
CA GLU A 84 -9.02 -3.48 21.69
C GLU A 84 -7.86 -3.03 20.79
N THR A 85 -7.55 -1.74 20.79
CA THR A 85 -6.31 -1.21 20.23
C THR A 85 -5.14 -1.81 21.00
N ALA A 86 -4.52 -2.85 20.43
CA ALA A 86 -3.27 -3.39 20.93
C ALA A 86 -2.18 -2.30 20.81
N GLY A 87 -1.86 -1.69 21.96
CA GLY A 87 -0.68 -0.86 22.14
C GLY A 87 0.60 -1.65 21.84
N GLU A 88 1.65 -0.91 21.49
CA GLU A 88 2.98 -1.43 21.21
C GLU A 88 3.45 -2.39 22.31
N ALA A 89 3.81 -3.62 21.94
CA ALA A 89 4.57 -4.49 22.84
C ALA A 89 5.51 -5.43 22.09
N LEU A 90 6.80 -5.11 22.27
CA LEU A 90 7.87 -6.00 22.75
C LEU A 90 8.36 -7.15 21.86
N VAL A 91 9.68 -7.26 21.73
CA VAL A 91 10.36 -8.55 21.56
C VAL A 91 11.55 -8.63 22.52
N VAL A 92 11.54 -9.74 23.27
CA VAL A 92 12.50 -10.44 24.14
C VAL A 92 13.93 -9.89 24.23
#